data_AF-A0A1S9B099-F1
#
_entry.id   AF-A0A1S9B099-F1
#
_cell.length_a   1.000
_cell.length_b   1.000
_cell.length_c   1.000
_cell.angle_alpha   90.00
_cell.angle_beta   90.00
_cell.angle_gamma   90.00
#
_symmetry.space_group_name_H-M   'P 1'
#
loop_
_entity.id
_entity.type
_entity.pdbx_description
1 polymer ?
#
loop_
_entity_poly.entity_id
_entity_poly.type
_entity_poly.pdbx_seq_one_letter_code
_entity_poly.pdbx_strand_id
1 'polypeptide(L)'
;MLAPTPGLQAHTVTSYGGTGRAMVPAAAQAFLARHDLKTLWLPVKAEGEWGGYEGPEPVQNGFFGADHYRIEFALLSVVRDAKQPQLYHVKGKNRYKGRITPFSGTITITKVYQNPPAKDVNDQPVPQYTVVGPFELREDATTPGSGTFKGTVAADVTVWNDGRVELDVQPNTAAANCGYKFSGQWVSARTGQVKPVLWGDNLNAVSRQLFSDFMVGERMPHVNPKYAKLGWNRIWDNDEWWAETPANATAL
;
A
#
# COMPACT_ATOMS: atom_id res chain seq x y z
N MET A 1 7.29 12.45 -40.74
CA MET A 1 8.29 12.21 -39.69
C MET A 1 7.58 12.35 -38.35
N LEU A 2 7.31 11.23 -37.67
CA LEU A 2 6.68 11.21 -36.35
C LEU A 2 7.78 11.35 -35.30
N ALA A 3 7.62 12.32 -34.39
CA ALA A 3 8.54 12.52 -33.28
C ALA A 3 8.51 11.31 -32.32
N PRO A 4 9.65 10.91 -31.74
CA PRO A 4 9.69 9.81 -30.79
C PRO A 4 8.95 10.19 -29.50
N THR A 5 8.08 9.29 -29.05
CA THR A 5 7.43 9.33 -27.74
C THR A 5 8.51 9.32 -26.64
N PRO A 6 8.46 10.18 -25.61
CA PRO A 6 9.42 10.13 -24.52
C PRO A 6 9.24 8.79 -23.77
N GLY A 7 10.24 7.92 -23.88
CA GLY A 7 10.31 6.71 -23.08
C GLY A 7 10.42 7.09 -21.60
N LEU A 8 9.52 6.56 -20.78
CA LEU A 8 9.70 6.60 -19.33
C LEU A 8 11.01 5.88 -19.02
N GLN A 9 11.97 6.63 -18.48
CA GLN A 9 13.21 6.06 -17.98
C GLN A 9 12.88 5.03 -16.90
N ALA A 10 13.58 3.90 -16.93
CA ALA A 10 13.61 2.98 -15.82
C ALA A 10 13.89 3.78 -14.55
N HIS A 11 12.97 3.76 -13.58
CA HIS A 11 13.21 4.33 -12.27
C HIS A 11 14.31 3.51 -11.61
N THR A 12 15.56 3.90 -11.87
CA THR A 12 16.69 3.62 -10.99
C THR A 12 16.26 3.96 -9.57
N VAL A 13 16.58 3.08 -8.64
CA VAL A 13 16.36 3.27 -7.20
C VAL A 13 17.14 4.51 -6.78
N THR A 14 16.53 5.68 -6.91
CA THR A 14 17.05 6.93 -6.39
C THR A 14 17.06 6.76 -4.89
N SER A 15 18.24 6.91 -4.28
CA SER A 15 18.36 7.10 -2.84
C SER A 15 17.38 8.20 -2.42
N TYR A 16 16.29 7.82 -1.75
CA TYR A 16 15.35 8.79 -1.21
C TYR A 16 16.14 9.68 -0.24
N GLY A 17 16.21 10.97 -0.53
CA GLY A 17 16.85 12.00 0.31
C GLY A 17 16.05 12.25 1.58
N GLY A 18 15.82 11.19 2.36
CA GLY A 18 15.04 11.23 3.59
C GLY A 18 15.81 11.90 4.71
N THR A 19 15.11 12.76 5.44
CA THR A 19 15.59 13.38 6.70
C THR A 19 15.75 12.35 7.83
N GLY A 20 15.24 11.13 7.65
CA GLY A 20 15.34 10.05 8.61
C GLY A 20 16.73 9.42 8.67
N ARG A 21 17.26 9.26 9.89
CA ARG A 21 18.52 8.56 10.13
C ARG A 21 18.28 7.06 10.13
N ALA A 22 19.00 6.32 9.27
CA ALA A 22 18.96 4.86 9.30
C ALA A 22 19.42 4.32 10.66
N MET A 23 18.60 3.46 11.27
CA MET A 23 18.98 2.77 12.50
C MET A 23 20.03 1.70 12.20
N VAL A 24 20.97 1.52 13.13
CA VAL A 24 21.91 0.39 13.06
C VAL A 24 21.15 -0.94 13.20
N PRO A 25 21.65 -2.06 12.62
CA PRO A 25 20.90 -3.32 12.57
C PRO A 25 20.37 -3.82 13.92
N ALA A 26 21.17 -3.76 14.99
CA ALA A 26 20.75 -4.18 16.33
C ALA A 26 19.60 -3.33 16.89
N ALA A 27 19.64 -2.01 16.67
CA ALA A 27 18.58 -1.11 17.09
C ALA A 27 17.29 -1.32 16.27
N ALA A 28 17.42 -1.57 14.96
CA ALA A 28 16.30 -1.90 14.10
C ALA A 28 15.64 -3.24 14.51
N GLN A 29 16.44 -4.25 14.85
CA GLN A 29 15.93 -5.53 15.37
C GLN A 29 15.21 -5.36 16.70
N ALA A 30 15.77 -4.57 17.63
CA ALA A 30 15.12 -4.27 18.91
C ALA A 30 13.80 -3.51 18.73
N PHE A 31 13.77 -2.53 17.81
CA PHE A 31 12.54 -1.82 17.44
C PHE A 31 11.48 -2.80 16.95
N LEU A 32 11.82 -3.67 16.00
CA LEU A 32 10.89 -4.66 15.48
C LEU A 32 10.47 -5.61 16.61
N ALA A 33 11.37 -6.19 17.40
CA ALA A 33 10.99 -7.07 18.51
C ALA A 33 9.97 -6.43 19.48
N ARG A 34 10.08 -5.12 19.74
CA ARG A 34 9.19 -4.38 20.64
C ARG A 34 7.86 -3.99 19.99
N HIS A 35 7.86 -3.65 18.71
CA HIS A 35 6.69 -3.09 18.03
C HIS A 35 6.17 -4.07 16.96
N ASP A 36 4.94 -4.54 17.16
CA ASP A 36 4.20 -5.26 16.12
C ASP A 36 3.59 -4.25 15.15
N LEU A 37 4.00 -4.33 13.88
CA LEU A 37 3.57 -3.40 12.85
C LEU A 37 2.36 -3.90 12.07
N LYS A 38 1.68 -4.96 12.55
CA LYS A 38 0.53 -5.56 11.84
C LYS A 38 -0.56 -4.54 11.48
N THR A 39 -0.78 -3.54 12.34
CA THR A 39 -1.81 -2.51 12.21
C THR A 39 -1.56 -1.55 11.04
N LEU A 40 -0.32 -1.50 10.53
CA LEU A 40 0.00 -0.70 9.34
C LEU A 40 -0.59 -1.30 8.05
N TRP A 41 -0.85 -2.60 8.05
CA TRP A 41 -1.18 -3.36 6.85
C TRP A 41 -2.66 -3.72 6.76
N LEU A 42 -3.37 -3.77 7.89
CA LEU A 42 -4.77 -4.18 7.95
C LEU A 42 -5.66 -3.03 8.43
N PRO A 43 -6.82 -2.82 7.79
CA PRO A 43 -7.86 -1.98 8.39
C PRO A 43 -8.25 -2.57 9.75
N VAL A 44 -8.27 -1.74 10.79
CA VAL A 44 -8.91 -2.04 12.06
C VAL A 44 -10.22 -1.29 12.06
N LYS A 45 -11.36 -1.97 12.16
CA LYS A 45 -12.65 -1.27 12.21
C LYS A 45 -12.69 -0.46 13.51
N ALA A 46 -12.81 0.86 13.39
CA ALA A 46 -12.95 1.74 14.54
C ALA A 46 -14.32 1.49 15.18
N GLU A 47 -14.35 1.21 16.48
CA GLU A 47 -15.60 1.13 17.22
C GLU A 47 -16.11 2.55 17.50
N GLY A 48 -17.18 2.97 16.83
CA GLY A 48 -17.81 4.28 17.01
C GLY A 48 -19.04 4.48 16.13
N GLU A 49 -19.91 5.45 16.49
CA GLU A 49 -21.21 5.72 15.83
C GLU A 49 -21.12 6.01 14.33
N TRP A 50 -19.93 6.39 13.83
CA TRP A 50 -19.70 6.73 12.42
C TRP A 50 -19.01 5.62 11.60
N GLY A 51 -18.66 4.48 12.22
CA GLY A 51 -18.22 3.27 11.51
C GLY A 51 -16.97 3.43 10.62
N GLY A 52 -15.93 4.12 11.12
CA GLY A 52 -14.66 4.31 10.40
C GLY A 52 -13.69 3.12 10.51
N TYR A 53 -12.52 3.26 9.88
CA TYR A 53 -11.38 2.35 10.07
C TYR A 53 -10.21 3.13 10.70
N GLU A 54 -9.59 2.55 11.72
CA GLU A 54 -8.23 2.88 12.16
C GLU A 54 -7.23 2.11 11.27
N GLY A 55 -6.21 2.79 10.76
CA GLY A 55 -5.27 2.21 9.80
C GLY A 55 -5.70 2.42 8.35
N PRO A 56 -5.20 1.61 7.39
CA PRO A 56 -5.50 1.81 5.99
C PRO A 56 -6.95 1.48 5.65
N GLU A 57 -7.43 2.02 4.53
CA GLU A 57 -8.72 1.62 3.96
C GLU A 57 -8.78 0.10 3.69
N PRO A 58 -9.97 -0.54 3.59
CA PRO A 58 -10.03 -1.95 3.24
C PRO A 58 -9.53 -2.29 1.84
N VAL A 59 -9.55 -1.31 0.93
CA VAL A 59 -9.13 -1.44 -0.46
C VAL A 59 -8.17 -0.32 -0.84
N GLN A 60 -7.00 -0.72 -1.35
CA GLN A 60 -6.02 0.21 -1.93
C GLN A 60 -6.11 0.20 -3.43
N ASN A 61 -6.07 1.40 -4.00
CA ASN A 61 -6.03 1.60 -5.45
C ASN A 61 -4.60 1.82 -5.92
N GLY A 62 -4.28 1.30 -7.10
CA GLY A 62 -2.95 1.43 -7.69
C GLY A 62 -2.93 1.32 -9.20
N PHE A 63 -1.73 1.50 -9.73
CA PHE A 63 -1.41 1.34 -11.13
C PHE A 63 -0.81 -0.01 -11.45
N PHE A 64 -1.17 -0.52 -12.61
CA PHE A 64 -0.69 -1.78 -13.16
C PHE A 64 -0.36 -1.67 -14.64
N GLY A 65 0.84 -2.12 -15.00
CA GLY A 65 1.36 -2.04 -16.36
C GLY A 65 1.83 -0.63 -16.74
N ALA A 66 2.58 -0.54 -17.84
CA ALA A 66 3.04 0.73 -18.39
C ALA A 66 1.87 1.66 -18.81
N ASP A 67 0.72 1.06 -19.10
CA ASP A 67 -0.49 1.77 -19.48
C ASP A 67 -1.29 2.32 -18.29
N HIS A 68 -0.84 2.11 -17.04
CA HIS A 68 -1.47 2.65 -15.83
C HIS A 68 -2.93 2.21 -15.62
N TYR A 69 -3.23 0.94 -15.89
CA TYR A 69 -4.54 0.40 -15.52
C TYR A 69 -4.73 0.42 -14.01
N ARG A 70 -5.97 0.64 -13.58
CA ARG A 70 -6.37 0.46 -12.19
C ARG A 70 -6.20 -1.01 -11.80
N ILE A 71 -5.58 -1.22 -10.65
CA ILE A 71 -5.60 -2.47 -9.89
C ILE A 71 -5.95 -2.13 -8.45
N GLU A 72 -6.64 -3.05 -7.79
CA GLU A 72 -7.04 -2.88 -6.40
C GLU A 72 -6.49 -4.02 -5.57
N PHE A 73 -6.15 -3.74 -4.31
CA PHE A 73 -5.65 -4.71 -3.35
C PHE A 73 -6.47 -4.62 -2.07
N ALA A 74 -6.81 -5.77 -1.50
CA ALA A 74 -7.37 -5.88 -0.16
C ALA A 74 -6.54 -6.90 0.62
N LEU A 75 -5.92 -6.43 1.70
CA LEU A 75 -5.24 -7.30 2.67
C LEU A 75 -6.28 -7.80 3.68
N LEU A 76 -6.37 -9.12 3.82
CA LEU A 76 -7.43 -9.77 4.61
C LEU A 76 -6.88 -10.44 5.87
N SER A 77 -5.61 -10.84 5.85
CA SER A 77 -4.95 -11.42 7.02
C SER A 77 -3.48 -11.08 6.98
N VAL A 78 -2.96 -10.59 8.11
CA VAL A 78 -1.55 -10.29 8.31
C VAL A 78 -1.13 -10.85 9.67
N VAL A 79 -0.25 -11.84 9.63
CA VAL A 79 0.22 -12.56 10.81
C VAL A 79 1.72 -12.37 10.91
N ARG A 80 2.15 -11.74 12.00
CA ARG A 80 3.56 -11.63 12.32
C ARG A 80 4.17 -13.01 12.57
N ASP A 81 5.36 -13.26 12.03
CA ASP A 81 6.08 -14.50 12.29
C ASP A 81 6.56 -14.56 13.76
N ALA A 82 6.33 -15.70 14.43
CA ALA A 82 6.62 -15.87 15.84
C ALA A 82 8.12 -15.89 16.18
N LYS A 83 8.98 -16.27 15.22
CA LYS A 83 10.43 -16.37 15.40
C LYS A 83 11.19 -15.22 14.75
N GLN A 84 10.58 -14.57 13.76
CA GLN A 84 11.18 -13.51 12.98
C GLN A 84 10.29 -12.26 13.03
N PRO A 85 10.46 -11.39 14.04
CA PRO A 85 9.60 -10.21 14.25
C PRO A 85 9.51 -9.26 13.05
N GLN A 86 10.48 -9.31 12.14
CA GLN A 86 10.53 -8.54 10.90
C GLN A 86 9.66 -9.08 9.76
N LEU A 87 9.20 -10.34 9.85
CA LEU A 87 8.48 -11.05 8.80
C LEU A 87 6.99 -11.09 9.12
N TYR A 88 6.18 -10.79 8.10
CA TYR A 88 4.72 -10.85 8.15
C TYR A 88 4.22 -11.75 7.03
N HIS A 89 3.39 -12.73 7.39
CA HIS A 89 2.66 -13.59 6.47
C HIS A 89 1.34 -12.93 6.11
N VAL A 90 1.08 -12.81 4.82
CA VAL A 90 -0.01 -11.99 4.28
C VAL A 90 -0.92 -12.84 3.40
N LYS A 91 -2.23 -12.66 3.54
CA LYS A 91 -3.25 -13.15 2.61
C LYS A 91 -4.18 -12.02 2.22
N GLY A 92 -4.64 -12.05 0.98
CA GLY A 92 -5.52 -11.02 0.46
C GLY A 92 -6.12 -11.38 -0.88
N LYS A 93 -6.72 -10.39 -1.53
CA LYS A 93 -7.26 -10.47 -2.88
C LYS A 93 -6.87 -9.22 -3.66
N ASN A 94 -6.60 -9.35 -4.95
CA ASN A 94 -6.50 -8.21 -5.85
C ASN A 94 -7.62 -8.23 -6.87
N ARG A 95 -8.01 -7.06 -7.39
CA ARG A 95 -8.98 -6.92 -8.47
C ARG A 95 -8.35 -6.18 -9.65
N TYR A 96 -8.35 -6.82 -10.81
CA TYR A 96 -7.85 -6.24 -12.06
C TYR A 96 -8.86 -6.47 -13.18
N LYS A 97 -9.35 -5.39 -13.79
CA LYS A 97 -10.40 -5.43 -14.82
C LYS A 97 -11.62 -6.28 -14.42
N GLY A 98 -12.04 -6.14 -13.15
CA GLY A 98 -13.16 -6.89 -12.57
C GLY A 98 -12.86 -8.33 -12.15
N ARG A 99 -11.70 -8.89 -12.51
CA ARG A 99 -11.29 -10.21 -12.05
C ARG A 99 -10.68 -10.12 -10.66
N ILE A 100 -11.25 -10.86 -9.72
CA ILE A 100 -10.74 -10.99 -8.35
C ILE A 100 -9.83 -12.21 -8.28
N THR A 101 -8.61 -12.03 -7.81
CA THR A 101 -7.62 -13.10 -7.65
C THR A 101 -7.17 -13.13 -6.18
N PRO A 102 -7.32 -14.25 -5.46
CA PRO A 102 -6.70 -14.43 -4.15
C PRO A 102 -5.17 -14.46 -4.26
N PHE A 103 -4.49 -13.98 -3.23
CA PHE A 103 -3.03 -14.12 -3.11
C PHE A 103 -2.60 -14.45 -1.69
N SER A 104 -1.39 -15.01 -1.58
CA SER A 104 -0.68 -15.17 -0.32
C SER A 104 0.80 -14.85 -0.48
N GLY A 105 1.45 -14.44 0.59
CA GLY A 105 2.84 -14.03 0.51
C GLY A 105 3.37 -13.43 1.78
N THR A 106 4.38 -12.58 1.65
CA THR A 106 5.14 -12.04 2.78
C THR A 106 5.51 -10.59 2.58
N ILE A 107 5.57 -9.86 3.69
CA ILE A 107 6.24 -8.57 3.82
C ILE A 107 7.37 -8.75 4.83
N THR A 108 8.59 -8.34 4.49
CA THR A 108 9.74 -8.39 5.40
C THR A 108 10.28 -6.98 5.59
N ILE A 109 10.40 -6.51 6.84
CA ILE A 109 10.99 -5.21 7.15
C ILE A 109 12.49 -5.37 7.36
N THR A 110 13.30 -4.71 6.53
CA THR A 110 14.77 -4.84 6.57
C THR A 110 15.48 -3.56 6.98
N LYS A 111 14.80 -2.42 6.92
CA LYS A 111 15.34 -1.12 7.32
C LYS A 111 14.32 -0.34 8.14
N VAL A 112 14.83 0.34 9.16
CA VAL A 112 14.06 1.29 9.97
C VAL A 112 14.84 2.60 9.98
N TYR A 113 14.17 3.68 9.66
CA TYR A 113 14.70 5.04 9.70
C TYR A 113 13.99 5.77 10.83
N GLN A 114 14.75 6.42 11.70
CA GLN A 114 14.21 7.32 12.71
C GLN A 114 14.09 8.71 12.10
N ASN A 115 12.86 9.21 12.02
CA ASN A 115 12.55 10.52 11.48
C ASN A 115 12.56 11.57 12.60
N PRO A 116 12.63 12.87 12.28
CA PRO A 116 12.39 13.93 13.27
C PRO A 116 11.03 13.70 13.97
N PRO A 117 10.95 13.83 15.30
CA PRO A 117 9.71 13.59 16.03
C PRO A 117 8.66 14.63 15.64
N ALA A 118 7.40 14.20 15.63
CA ALA A 118 6.25 15.10 15.58
C ALA A 118 5.96 15.66 16.98
N LYS A 119 4.95 16.53 17.07
CA LYS A 119 4.42 17.05 18.33
C LYS A 119 2.96 16.66 18.45
N ASP A 120 2.54 16.16 19.60
CA ASP A 120 1.13 15.92 19.88
C ASP A 120 0.38 17.23 20.21
N VAL A 121 -0.91 17.11 20.56
CA VAL A 121 -1.77 18.25 20.92
C VAL A 121 -1.29 19.04 22.15
N ASN A 122 -0.42 18.45 22.97
CA ASN A 122 0.17 19.04 24.18
C ASN A 122 1.66 19.41 23.98
N ASP A 123 2.10 19.53 22.72
CA ASP A 123 3.47 19.84 22.32
C ASP A 123 4.52 18.80 22.76
N GLN A 124 4.09 17.58 23.12
CA GLN A 124 5.00 16.50 23.50
C GLN A 124 5.58 15.82 22.26
N PRO A 125 6.88 15.47 22.27
CA PRO A 125 7.50 14.80 21.15
C PRO A 125 6.92 13.41 20.95
N VAL A 126 6.47 13.11 19.73
CA VAL A 126 5.99 11.79 19.32
C VAL A 126 7.00 11.17 18.34
N PRO A 127 7.59 10.01 18.67
CA PRO A 127 8.53 9.32 17.78
C PRO A 127 7.92 8.97 16.41
N GLN A 128 8.68 9.28 15.36
CA GLN A 128 8.33 9.04 13.97
C GLN A 128 9.38 8.15 13.28
N TYR A 129 8.93 7.24 12.43
CA TYR A 129 9.79 6.29 11.73
C TYR A 129 9.35 6.07 10.29
N THR A 130 10.29 5.60 9.45
CA THR A 130 9.98 4.97 8.17
C THR A 130 10.48 3.54 8.20
N VAL A 131 9.64 2.57 7.89
CA VAL A 131 10.04 1.16 7.71
C VAL A 131 10.08 0.81 6.23
N VAL A 132 11.06 0.02 5.82
CA VAL A 132 11.24 -0.38 4.41
C VAL A 132 11.65 -1.84 4.34
N GLY A 133 11.15 -2.56 3.34
CA GLY A 133 11.71 -3.85 2.96
C GLY A 133 10.96 -4.54 1.83
N PRO A 134 11.39 -5.76 1.46
CA PRO A 134 10.80 -6.46 0.33
C PRO A 134 9.40 -7.01 0.66
N PHE A 135 8.57 -7.09 -0.38
CA PHE A 135 7.35 -7.88 -0.35
C PHE A 135 7.33 -8.87 -1.53
N GLU A 136 6.61 -9.96 -1.34
CA GLU A 136 6.25 -10.89 -2.40
C GLU A 136 4.84 -11.42 -2.16
N LEU A 137 3.94 -11.26 -3.13
CA LEU A 137 2.55 -11.71 -3.08
C LEU A 137 2.29 -12.60 -4.32
N ARG A 138 1.98 -13.87 -4.08
CA ARG A 138 1.74 -14.87 -5.12
C ARG A 138 0.23 -15.04 -5.28
N GLU A 139 -0.27 -14.72 -6.46
CA GLU A 139 -1.65 -15.02 -6.83
C GLU A 139 -1.87 -16.53 -6.89
N ASP A 140 -3.11 -16.96 -6.63
CA ASP A 140 -3.51 -18.36 -6.74
C ASP A 140 -3.19 -18.91 -8.15
N ALA A 141 -2.32 -19.93 -8.20
CA ALA A 141 -1.85 -20.53 -9.44
C ALA A 141 -2.97 -21.17 -10.27
N THR A 142 -4.11 -21.51 -9.64
CA THR A 142 -5.29 -22.04 -10.33
C THR A 142 -6.04 -20.97 -11.12
N THR A 143 -5.83 -19.68 -10.81
CA THR A 143 -6.48 -18.59 -11.54
C THR A 143 -5.79 -18.32 -12.88
N PRO A 144 -6.49 -18.39 -14.02
CA PRO A 144 -5.89 -18.11 -15.32
C PRO A 144 -5.26 -16.72 -15.38
N GLY A 145 -4.00 -16.63 -15.80
CA GLY A 145 -3.27 -15.36 -15.86
C GLY A 145 -2.88 -14.83 -14.48
N SER A 146 -2.67 -15.72 -13.51
CA SER A 146 -1.99 -15.44 -12.25
C SER A 146 -0.50 -15.16 -12.44
N GLY A 147 0.07 -14.53 -11.43
CA GLY A 147 1.48 -14.24 -11.34
C GLY A 147 1.92 -13.91 -9.93
N THR A 148 3.05 -13.24 -9.83
CA THR A 148 3.65 -12.85 -8.54
C THR A 148 3.97 -11.38 -8.56
N PHE A 149 3.43 -10.64 -7.60
CA PHE A 149 3.85 -9.28 -7.30
C PHE A 149 5.08 -9.34 -6.39
N LYS A 150 6.14 -8.61 -6.73
CA LYS A 150 7.34 -8.49 -5.89
C LYS A 150 7.96 -7.11 -6.02
N GLY A 151 8.53 -6.62 -4.93
CA GLY A 151 9.13 -5.29 -4.91
C GLY A 151 9.46 -4.84 -3.50
N THR A 152 9.38 -3.52 -3.29
CA THR A 152 9.66 -2.88 -2.01
C THR A 152 8.38 -2.24 -1.47
N VAL A 153 8.16 -2.41 -0.18
CA VAL A 153 7.19 -1.63 0.59
C VAL A 153 7.93 -0.65 1.48
N ALA A 154 7.40 0.57 1.59
CA ALA A 154 7.78 1.54 2.61
C ALA A 154 6.53 1.99 3.36
N ALA A 155 6.60 2.22 4.67
CA ALA A 155 5.52 2.77 5.48
C ALA A 155 6.06 3.81 6.46
N ASP A 156 5.36 4.93 6.59
CA ASP A 156 5.61 5.95 7.60
C ASP A 156 4.81 5.60 8.87
N VAL A 157 5.45 5.74 10.03
CA VAL A 157 4.98 5.13 11.28
C VAL A 157 5.10 6.11 12.43
N THR A 158 3.99 6.33 13.12
CA THR A 158 3.96 6.97 14.44
C THR A 158 3.98 5.90 15.53
N VAL A 159 4.81 6.10 16.56
CA VAL A 159 4.77 5.29 17.78
C VAL A 159 4.36 6.17 18.96
N TRP A 160 3.18 5.91 19.51
CA TRP A 160 2.62 6.67 20.63
C TRP A 160 3.24 6.26 21.97
N ASN A 161 3.07 7.12 22.98
CA ASN A 161 3.64 6.92 24.31
C ASN A 161 3.08 5.67 25.02
N ASP A 162 1.86 5.25 24.68
CA ASP A 162 1.23 4.01 25.15
C ASP A 162 1.73 2.75 24.40
N GLY A 163 2.61 2.92 23.41
CA GLY A 163 3.17 1.86 22.57
C GLY A 163 2.35 1.54 21.32
N ARG A 164 1.22 2.23 21.09
CA ARG A 164 0.41 2.06 19.88
C ARG A 164 1.20 2.49 18.64
N VAL A 165 1.00 1.75 17.55
CA VAL A 165 1.66 1.98 16.26
C VAL A 165 0.60 2.30 15.21
N GLU A 166 0.76 3.43 14.54
CA GLU A 166 -0.18 3.93 13.53
C GLU A 166 0.54 4.29 12.24
N LEU A 167 -0.19 4.14 11.14
CA LEU A 167 0.24 4.64 9.84
C LEU A 167 0.20 6.17 9.85
N ASP A 168 1.23 6.78 9.32
CA ASP A 168 1.34 8.23 9.21
C ASP A 168 1.68 8.64 7.78
N VAL A 169 1.64 9.92 7.46
CA VAL A 169 1.95 10.47 6.13
C VAL A 169 3.09 11.48 6.28
N GLN A 170 4.29 11.12 5.81
CA GLN A 170 5.44 12.00 5.94
C GLN A 170 6.04 12.40 4.58
N PRO A 171 6.42 13.67 4.41
CA PRO A 171 7.10 14.13 3.21
C PRO A 171 8.54 13.65 3.19
N ASN A 172 9.11 13.52 1.99
CA ASN A 172 10.52 13.17 1.76
C ASN A 172 10.95 11.79 2.31
N THR A 173 10.03 10.91 2.68
CA THR A 173 10.33 9.52 3.06
C THR A 173 10.26 8.59 1.85
N ALA A 174 10.62 7.32 2.05
CA ALA A 174 10.43 6.28 1.03
C ALA A 174 8.94 6.01 0.72
N ALA A 175 8.05 6.22 1.69
CA ALA A 175 6.60 6.14 1.47
C ALA A 175 6.05 7.38 0.75
N ALA A 176 6.74 8.52 0.81
CA ALA A 176 6.51 9.70 -0.04
C ALA A 176 5.06 10.22 0.05
N ASN A 177 4.58 10.46 1.27
CA ASN A 177 3.20 10.84 1.60
C ASN A 177 2.12 9.80 1.23
N CYS A 178 2.49 8.55 0.91
CA CYS A 178 1.50 7.53 0.56
C CYS A 178 0.92 6.81 1.78
N GLY A 179 1.32 7.13 3.01
CA GLY A 179 1.05 6.28 4.18
C GLY A 179 2.00 5.10 4.16
N TYR A 180 1.66 4.12 3.33
CA TYR A 180 2.61 3.16 2.79
C TYR A 180 2.60 3.18 1.27
N LYS A 181 3.70 2.68 0.69
CA LYS A 181 3.88 2.59 -0.76
C LYS A 181 4.48 1.25 -1.12
N PHE A 182 3.76 0.48 -1.91
CA PHE A 182 4.25 -0.72 -2.56
C PHE A 182 4.65 -0.37 -3.99
N SER A 183 5.93 -0.57 -4.31
CA SER A 183 6.46 -0.35 -5.65
C SER A 183 7.19 -1.59 -6.11
N GLY A 184 6.84 -2.11 -7.28
CA GLY A 184 7.41 -3.34 -7.75
C GLY A 184 6.95 -3.75 -9.14
N GLN A 185 6.94 -5.05 -9.35
CA GLN A 185 6.54 -5.67 -10.60
C GLN A 185 5.68 -6.89 -10.33
N TRP A 186 4.75 -7.13 -11.24
CA TRP A 186 4.06 -8.40 -11.39
C TRP A 186 4.73 -9.23 -12.48
N VAL A 187 4.93 -10.52 -12.23
CA VAL A 187 5.52 -11.47 -13.17
C VAL A 187 4.51 -12.58 -13.44
N SER A 188 4.11 -12.78 -14.69
CA SER A 188 3.20 -13.86 -15.08
C SER A 188 3.81 -15.22 -14.79
N ALA A 189 3.05 -16.09 -14.11
CA ALA A 189 3.47 -17.48 -13.88
C ALA A 189 3.54 -18.29 -15.18
N ARG A 190 2.71 -17.94 -16.19
CA ARG A 190 2.61 -18.67 -17.46
C ARG A 190 3.62 -18.20 -18.49
N THR A 191 3.76 -16.88 -18.67
CA THR A 191 4.52 -16.31 -19.79
C THR A 191 5.83 -15.64 -19.38
N GLY A 192 6.05 -15.45 -18.08
CA GLY A 192 7.16 -14.63 -17.58
C GLY A 192 7.02 -13.13 -17.87
N GLN A 193 5.89 -12.68 -18.45
CA GLN A 193 5.66 -11.27 -18.73
C GLN A 193 5.74 -10.44 -17.45
N VAL A 194 6.49 -9.35 -17.52
CA VAL A 194 6.69 -8.42 -16.40
C VAL A 194 5.85 -7.16 -16.61
N LYS A 195 5.15 -6.70 -15.57
CA LYS A 195 4.40 -5.44 -15.57
C LYS A 195 4.73 -4.64 -14.31
N PRO A 196 5.00 -3.32 -14.39
CA PRO A 196 5.16 -2.51 -13.19
C PRO A 196 3.86 -2.47 -12.38
N VAL A 197 3.99 -2.34 -11.07
CA VAL A 197 2.87 -2.15 -10.15
C VAL A 197 3.24 -1.09 -9.11
N LEU A 198 2.28 -0.24 -8.77
CA LEU A 198 2.43 0.79 -7.74
C LEU A 198 1.09 0.98 -7.03
N TRP A 199 1.06 0.87 -5.70
CA TRP A 199 -0.10 1.23 -4.90
C TRP A 199 0.32 1.75 -3.53
N GLY A 200 -0.62 2.34 -2.81
CA GLY A 200 -0.40 2.90 -1.49
C GLY A 200 -1.74 3.28 -0.84
N ASP A 201 -1.67 3.73 0.40
CA ASP A 201 -2.85 4.10 1.17
C ASP A 201 -3.43 5.45 0.67
N ASN A 202 -2.58 6.48 0.60
CA ASN A 202 -2.98 7.77 0.06
C ASN A 202 -2.85 7.81 -1.48
N LEU A 203 -3.97 7.56 -2.17
CA LEU A 203 -4.03 7.55 -3.64
C LEU A 203 -3.61 8.88 -4.28
N ASN A 204 -3.91 10.02 -3.66
CA ASN A 204 -3.50 11.33 -4.20
C ASN A 204 -1.97 11.44 -4.27
N ALA A 205 -1.25 10.83 -3.33
CA ALA A 205 0.20 10.79 -3.32
C ALA A 205 0.76 9.73 -4.28
N VAL A 206 0.10 8.57 -4.38
CA VAL A 206 0.44 7.51 -5.37
C VAL A 206 0.35 8.06 -6.79
N SER A 207 -0.63 8.92 -7.07
CA SER A 207 -0.85 9.47 -8.39
C SER A 207 -1.49 10.85 -8.41
N ARG A 208 -0.66 11.89 -8.30
CA ARG A 208 -1.13 13.28 -8.50
C ARG A 208 -1.76 13.51 -9.88
N GLN A 209 -1.29 12.79 -10.90
CA GLN A 209 -1.81 12.89 -12.27
C GLN A 209 -3.18 12.21 -12.50
N LEU A 210 -3.68 11.44 -11.53
CA LEU A 210 -4.93 10.70 -11.71
C LEU A 210 -6.13 11.65 -11.81
N PHE A 211 -6.09 12.74 -11.04
CA PHE A 211 -7.15 13.73 -10.97
C PHE A 211 -6.84 14.92 -11.89
N SER A 212 -7.89 15.61 -12.32
CA SER A 212 -7.76 16.83 -13.14
C SER A 212 -7.21 18.00 -12.31
N ASP A 213 -6.33 18.81 -12.92
CA ASP A 213 -5.57 19.88 -12.23
C ASP A 213 -6.43 21.05 -11.71
N PHE A 214 -7.62 21.28 -12.28
CA PHE A 214 -8.46 22.43 -11.97
C PHE A 214 -9.90 22.00 -11.68
N MET A 215 -10.35 22.25 -10.45
CA MET A 215 -11.67 21.89 -9.93
C MET A 215 -12.24 23.10 -9.19
N VAL A 216 -13.10 23.89 -9.82
CA VAL A 216 -13.76 25.04 -9.17
C VAL A 216 -15.20 24.67 -8.83
N GLY A 217 -15.52 24.72 -7.53
CA GLY A 217 -16.90 24.54 -7.04
C GLY A 217 -17.39 23.09 -6.93
N GLU A 218 -16.56 22.11 -7.27
CA GLU A 218 -16.92 20.69 -7.26
C GLU A 218 -16.68 20.04 -5.89
N ARG A 219 -17.55 19.10 -5.50
CA ARG A 219 -17.46 18.38 -4.21
C ARG A 219 -16.47 17.21 -4.23
N MET A 220 -16.16 16.63 -5.40
CA MET A 220 -15.33 15.43 -5.53
C MET A 220 -14.29 15.60 -6.66
N PRO A 221 -13.07 15.05 -6.53
CA PRO A 221 -12.09 15.07 -7.61
C PRO A 221 -12.60 14.35 -8.87
N HIS A 222 -12.41 14.95 -10.05
CA HIS A 222 -12.68 14.28 -11.32
C HIS A 222 -11.46 13.50 -11.79
N VAL A 223 -11.68 12.24 -12.17
CA VAL A 223 -10.66 11.43 -12.84
C VAL A 223 -10.33 12.07 -14.18
N ASN A 224 -9.04 12.27 -14.43
CA ASN A 224 -8.58 12.78 -15.71
C ASN A 224 -9.07 11.83 -16.84
N PRO A 225 -9.71 12.34 -17.91
CA PRO A 225 -10.27 11.52 -18.99
C PRO A 225 -9.30 10.52 -19.61
N LYS A 226 -7.99 10.82 -19.58
CA LYS A 226 -6.91 9.91 -20.00
C LYS A 226 -6.96 8.57 -19.25
N TYR A 227 -7.32 8.58 -17.97
CA TYR A 227 -7.36 7.39 -17.10
C TYR A 227 -8.76 6.78 -16.97
N ALA A 228 -9.83 7.48 -17.36
CA ALA A 228 -11.20 7.01 -17.20
C ALA A 228 -11.44 5.62 -17.83
N LYS A 229 -10.92 5.39 -19.04
CA LYS A 229 -11.04 4.10 -19.76
C LYS A 229 -10.15 2.98 -19.20
N LEU A 230 -9.27 3.30 -18.26
CA LEU A 230 -8.30 2.39 -17.67
C LEU A 230 -8.77 1.80 -16.33
N GLY A 231 -10.09 1.84 -16.07
CA GLY A 231 -10.74 1.31 -14.88
C GLY A 231 -10.96 2.32 -13.75
N TRP A 232 -10.49 3.56 -13.93
CA TRP A 232 -10.56 4.61 -12.91
C TRP A 232 -11.91 5.31 -12.82
N ASN A 233 -12.78 5.18 -13.82
CA ASN A 233 -14.14 5.74 -13.79
C ASN A 233 -15.04 5.19 -12.67
N ARG A 234 -14.69 4.02 -12.11
CA ARG A 234 -15.43 3.33 -11.05
C ARG A 234 -14.76 3.46 -9.68
N ILE A 235 -13.91 4.47 -9.49
CA ILE A 235 -13.12 4.63 -8.25
C ILE A 235 -14.00 4.90 -7.03
N TRP A 236 -15.15 5.50 -7.25
CA TRP A 236 -16.12 5.82 -6.20
C TRP A 236 -17.15 4.72 -5.96
N ASP A 237 -17.05 3.60 -6.67
CA ASP A 237 -17.91 2.44 -6.46
C ASP A 237 -17.54 1.80 -5.13
N ASN A 238 -18.51 1.75 -4.20
CA ASN A 238 -18.32 1.13 -2.90
C ASN A 238 -18.79 -0.33 -2.91
N ASP A 239 -18.21 -1.15 -3.79
CA ASP A 239 -18.49 -2.58 -3.80
C ASP A 239 -17.53 -3.33 -2.87
N GLU A 240 -18.07 -4.06 -1.89
CA GLU A 240 -17.31 -4.86 -0.93
C GLU A 240 -16.83 -6.19 -1.55
N TRP A 241 -16.23 -6.15 -2.74
CA TRP A 241 -15.77 -7.32 -3.50
C TRP A 241 -14.74 -8.18 -2.74
N TRP A 242 -14.10 -7.57 -1.74
CA TRP A 242 -13.10 -8.18 -0.89
C TRP A 242 -13.71 -8.98 0.26
N ALA A 243 -14.90 -8.59 0.73
CA ALA A 243 -15.58 -9.24 1.83
C ALA A 243 -15.97 -10.68 1.47
N GLU A 244 -16.03 -11.54 2.48
CA GLU A 244 -16.68 -12.84 2.28
C GLU A 244 -18.18 -12.58 2.15
N THR A 245 -18.80 -13.13 1.11
CA THR A 245 -20.26 -13.18 1.05
C THR A 245 -20.71 -14.00 2.26
N PRO A 246 -21.60 -13.50 3.13
CA PRO A 246 -22.10 -14.30 4.23
C PRO A 246 -22.64 -15.61 3.64
N ALA A 247 -22.12 -16.73 4.13
CA ALA A 247 -22.56 -18.05 3.72
C ALA A 247 -24.07 -18.11 3.94
N ASN A 248 -24.84 -18.13 2.85
CA ASN A 248 -26.29 -18.34 2.78
C ASN A 248 -27.05 -18.01 4.07
N ALA A 249 -27.70 -16.85 4.11
CA ALA A 249 -28.96 -16.67 4.84
C ALA A 249 -30.04 -17.56 4.21
N THR A 250 -29.86 -18.88 4.31
CA THR A 250 -30.80 -19.91 3.89
C THR A 250 -30.63 -21.09 4.83
N ALA A 251 -31.06 -20.89 6.07
CA ALA A 251 -31.64 -21.91 6.96
C ALA A 251 -31.96 -21.25 8.30
N LEU A 252 -33.19 -20.74 8.43
CA LEU A 252 -34.19 -21.07 9.46
C LEU A 252 -35.37 -20.09 9.36
#